data_AF-A0A183G5J3-F1
#
_entry.id   AF-A0A183G5J3-F1
#
_cell.length_a   1.000
_cell.length_b   1.000
_cell.length_c   1.000
_cell.angle_alpha   90.00
_cell.angle_beta   90.00
_cell.angle_gamma   90.00
#
_symmetry.space_group_name_H-M   'P 1'
#
loop_
_entity.id
_entity.type
_entity.pdbx_description
1 polymer ?
#
loop_
_entity_poly.entity_id
_entity_poly.type
_entity_poly.pdbx_seq_one_letter_code
_entity_poly.pdbx_strand_id
1 'polypeptide(L)'
;MVSEGSLTTWEENFKTIILNIFNVLAVNDVTLKRNALKLLTKICVAQAVSFYDLAEMTLFKVLDSISEEENPQLMNVADECLKTLATHFPLHVVIRATKPIIAQESDNRVGPALKMLTRLIESLDADELTARLPEIAPGVVNCYMNPQSSVRKSTVFCLVAMVNKLGREPVNPYLAPLSNSKVRCV
;
A
#
# COMPACT_ATOMS: atom_id res chain seq x y z
N MET A 1 15.68 32.20 -11.93
CA MET A 1 16.40 32.26 -10.64
C MET A 1 15.52 31.60 -9.59
N VAL A 2 15.74 30.31 -9.33
CA VAL A 2 15.18 29.64 -8.15
C VAL A 2 16.10 30.02 -7.01
N SER A 3 15.57 30.66 -5.98
CA SER A 3 16.31 31.09 -4.80
C SER A 3 16.87 29.86 -4.08
N GLU A 4 18.20 29.69 -4.12
CA GLU A 4 18.92 28.55 -3.55
C GLU A 4 18.68 28.37 -2.03
N GLY A 5 18.23 29.40 -1.30
CA GLY A 5 17.84 29.30 0.11
C GLY A 5 16.46 28.67 0.39
N SER A 6 15.61 28.49 -0.63
CA SER A 6 14.27 27.90 -0.49
C SER A 6 14.32 26.37 -0.35
N LEU A 7 15.23 25.73 -1.10
CA LEU A 7 15.39 24.28 -1.11
C LEU A 7 16.02 23.74 0.19
N THR A 8 17.01 24.45 0.74
CA THR A 8 17.67 24.06 2.00
C THR A 8 16.70 24.09 3.18
N THR A 9 15.88 25.14 3.27
CA THR A 9 14.88 25.27 4.33
C THR A 9 13.81 24.18 4.24
N TRP A 10 13.38 23.81 3.02
CA TRP A 10 12.41 22.74 2.84
C TRP A 10 12.97 21.37 3.27
N GLU A 11 14.18 21.02 2.86
CA GLU A 11 14.81 19.75 3.23
C GLU A 11 15.04 19.65 4.74
N GLU A 12 15.49 20.74 5.38
CA GLU A 12 15.66 20.82 6.83
C GLU A 12 14.34 20.64 7.60
N ASN A 13 13.24 21.17 7.06
CA ASN A 13 11.93 21.11 7.70
C ASN A 13 11.07 19.93 7.23
N PHE A 14 11.52 19.15 6.25
CA PHE A 14 10.71 18.09 5.63
C PHE A 14 10.20 17.09 6.67
N LYS A 15 11.09 16.59 7.53
CA LYS A 15 10.73 15.64 8.60
C LYS A 15 9.66 16.24 9.52
N THR A 16 9.84 17.49 9.95
CA THR A 16 8.88 18.21 10.80
C THR A 16 7.52 18.37 10.13
N ILE A 17 7.50 18.71 8.83
CA ILE A 17 6.27 18.85 8.05
C ILE A 17 5.53 17.51 7.99
N ILE A 18 6.22 16.41 7.67
CA ILE A 18 5.61 15.08 7.61
C ILE A 18 5.08 14.63 8.97
N LEU A 19 5.84 14.86 10.06
CA LEU A 19 5.38 14.55 11.41
C LEU A 19 4.12 15.36 11.80
N ASN A 20 4.05 16.63 11.41
CA ASN A 20 2.85 17.43 11.61
C ASN A 20 1.66 16.90 10.80
N ILE A 21 1.86 16.44 9.57
CA ILE A 21 0.82 15.76 8.79
C ILE A 21 0.34 14.49 9.51
N PHE A 22 1.24 13.71 10.11
CA PHE A 22 0.85 12.54 10.90
C PHE A 22 0.02 12.90 12.14
N ASN A 23 0.36 14.00 12.80
CA ASN A 23 -0.44 14.50 13.91
C ASN A 23 -1.86 14.87 13.46
N VAL A 24 -2.00 15.49 12.27
CA VAL A 24 -3.31 15.79 11.69
C VAL A 24 -4.08 14.51 11.32
N LEU A 25 -3.40 13.47 10.81
CA LEU A 25 -4.01 12.17 10.52
C LEU A 25 -4.53 11.45 11.77
N ALA A 26 -3.98 11.76 12.96
CA ALA A 26 -4.43 11.21 14.23
C ALA A 26 -5.66 11.94 14.80
N VAL A 27 -5.99 13.14 14.30
CA VAL A 27 -7.18 13.88 14.73
C VAL A 27 -8.43 13.18 14.19
N ASN A 28 -9.45 13.01 15.03
CA ASN A 28 -10.73 12.43 14.64
C ASN A 28 -11.62 13.43 13.88
N ASP A 29 -11.09 13.96 12.77
CA ASP A 29 -11.81 14.84 11.85
C ASP A 29 -11.59 14.37 10.41
N VAL A 30 -12.68 13.95 9.77
CA VAL A 30 -12.69 13.40 8.41
C VAL A 30 -12.16 14.40 7.39
N THR A 31 -12.46 15.69 7.54
CA THR A 31 -12.05 16.73 6.59
C THR A 31 -10.55 16.99 6.69
N LEU A 32 -10.03 17.08 7.91
CA LEU A 32 -8.60 17.23 8.17
C LEU A 32 -7.81 16.02 7.66
N LYS A 33 -8.26 14.79 7.96
CA LYS A 33 -7.65 13.56 7.44
C LYS A 33 -7.61 13.56 5.91
N ARG A 34 -8.71 13.91 5.24
CA ARG A 34 -8.76 13.98 3.77
C ARG A 34 -7.76 14.98 3.21
N ASN A 35 -7.65 16.17 3.80
CA ASN A 35 -6.72 17.20 3.35
C ASN A 35 -5.27 16.78 3.59
N ALA A 36 -4.98 16.16 4.74
CA ALA A 36 -3.68 15.61 5.08
C ALA A 36 -3.24 14.52 4.08
N LEU A 37 -4.13 13.58 3.75
CA LEU A 37 -3.84 12.52 2.77
C LEU A 37 -3.60 13.08 1.36
N LYS A 38 -4.40 14.05 0.92
CA LYS A 38 -4.19 14.72 -0.38
C LYS A 38 -2.86 15.47 -0.42
N LEU A 39 -2.50 16.14 0.67
CA LEU A 39 -1.23 16.84 0.79
C LEU A 39 -0.08 15.84 0.74
N LEU A 40 -0.15 14.76 1.53
CA LEU A 40 0.85 13.69 1.54
C LEU A 40 1.04 13.08 0.14
N THR A 41 -0.05 12.84 -0.58
CA THR A 41 -0.03 12.35 -1.97
C THR A 41 0.75 13.31 -2.88
N LYS A 42 0.46 14.61 -2.81
CA LYS A 42 1.14 15.63 -3.63
C LYS A 42 2.63 15.74 -3.31
N ILE A 43 3.00 15.68 -2.02
CA ILE A 43 4.41 15.74 -1.62
C ILE A 43 5.12 14.48 -2.12
N CYS A 44 4.50 13.30 -2.04
CA CYS A 44 5.09 12.05 -2.52
C CYS A 44 5.37 12.10 -4.03
N VAL A 45 4.42 12.58 -4.84
CA VAL A 45 4.62 12.75 -6.29
C VAL A 45 5.72 13.75 -6.60
N ALA A 46 5.81 14.84 -5.84
CA ALA A 46 6.82 15.88 -6.07
C ALA A 46 8.23 15.46 -5.63
N GLN A 47 8.36 14.75 -4.51
CA GLN A 47 9.66 14.45 -3.90
C GLN A 47 9.66 13.14 -3.11
N ALA A 48 9.42 12.03 -3.81
CA ALA A 48 9.42 10.68 -3.23
C ALA A 48 10.73 10.35 -2.47
N VAL A 49 11.88 10.80 -2.96
CA VAL A 49 13.20 10.48 -2.39
C VAL A 49 13.33 10.94 -0.93
N SER A 50 12.75 12.10 -0.59
CA SER A 50 12.79 12.63 0.79
C SER A 50 11.98 11.79 1.77
N PHE A 51 11.05 10.96 1.28
CA PHE A 51 10.30 10.03 2.12
C PHE A 51 11.06 8.76 2.46
N TYR A 52 12.18 8.42 1.81
CA TYR A 52 12.74 7.07 1.92
C TYR A 52 13.13 6.70 3.37
N ASP A 53 13.65 7.64 4.15
CA ASP A 53 13.94 7.47 5.58
C ASP A 53 12.67 7.23 6.43
N LEU A 54 11.54 7.77 6.00
CA LEU A 54 10.25 7.76 6.70
C LEU A 54 9.22 6.85 6.05
N ALA A 55 9.59 6.11 5.00
CA ALA A 55 8.64 5.45 4.10
C ALA A 55 7.80 4.42 4.86
N GLU A 56 8.45 3.57 5.66
CA GLU A 56 7.79 2.56 6.49
C GLU A 56 6.83 3.20 7.51
N MET A 57 7.29 4.23 8.23
CA MET A 57 6.46 4.97 9.19
C MET A 57 5.26 5.63 8.49
N THR A 58 5.47 6.20 7.31
CA THR A 58 4.43 6.86 6.52
C THR A 58 3.34 5.87 6.14
N LEU A 59 3.71 4.67 5.66
CA LEU A 59 2.76 3.62 5.31
C LEU A 59 1.93 3.20 6.53
N PHE A 60 2.56 2.96 7.67
CA PHE A 60 1.84 2.62 8.90
C PHE A 60 0.91 3.74 9.35
N LYS A 61 1.36 4.99 9.37
CA LYS A 61 0.52 6.13 9.78
C LYS A 61 -0.69 6.34 8.88
N VAL A 62 -0.56 6.14 7.58
CA VAL A 62 -1.70 6.22 6.66
C VAL A 62 -2.67 5.06 6.90
N LEU A 63 -2.16 3.83 7.01
CA LEU A 63 -3.00 2.63 7.25
C LEU A 63 -3.71 2.70 8.61
N ASP A 64 -3.04 3.18 9.66
CA ASP A 64 -3.61 3.40 11.00
C ASP A 64 -4.68 4.48 10.98
N SER A 65 -4.49 5.55 10.19
CA SER A 65 -5.46 6.65 10.13
C SER A 65 -6.83 6.25 9.57
N ILE A 66 -6.90 5.11 8.88
CA ILE A 66 -8.08 4.59 8.19
C ILE A 66 -8.57 3.23 8.72
N SER A 67 -7.93 2.66 9.74
CA SER A 67 -8.26 1.31 10.23
C SER A 67 -9.67 1.19 10.84
N GLU A 68 -10.21 2.30 11.33
CA GLU A 68 -11.53 2.38 11.97
C GLU A 68 -12.50 3.31 11.20
N GLU A 69 -12.12 3.73 9.99
CA GLU A 69 -12.88 4.70 9.21
C GLU A 69 -13.87 4.02 8.25
N GLU A 70 -15.15 4.41 8.34
CA GLU A 70 -16.20 3.90 7.45
C GLU A 70 -16.59 4.91 6.36
N ASN A 71 -16.08 6.15 6.43
CA ASN A 71 -16.48 7.20 5.47
C ASN A 71 -15.95 6.89 4.06
N PRO A 72 -16.82 6.64 3.07
CA PRO A 72 -16.39 6.20 1.73
C PRO A 72 -15.58 7.28 1.00
N GLN A 73 -15.83 8.57 1.25
CA GLN A 73 -15.07 9.64 0.62
C GLN A 73 -13.64 9.74 1.17
N LEU A 74 -13.46 9.48 2.46
CA LEU A 74 -12.13 9.40 3.08
C LEU A 74 -11.39 8.16 2.59
N MET A 75 -12.05 6.99 2.61
CA MET A 75 -11.46 5.74 2.15
C MET A 75 -11.00 5.81 0.69
N ASN A 76 -11.75 6.48 -0.19
CA ASN A 76 -11.32 6.68 -1.59
C ASN A 76 -10.05 7.55 -1.69
N VAL A 77 -9.95 8.62 -0.89
CA VAL A 77 -8.76 9.48 -0.87
C VAL A 77 -7.56 8.73 -0.28
N ALA A 78 -7.78 7.92 0.75
CA ALA A 78 -6.73 7.11 1.35
C ALA A 78 -6.24 6.01 0.42
N ASP A 79 -7.15 5.35 -0.31
CA ASP A 79 -6.81 4.36 -1.33
C ASP A 79 -5.93 4.97 -2.43
N GLU A 80 -6.26 6.16 -2.91
CA GLU A 80 -5.44 6.88 -3.89
C GLU A 80 -4.07 7.28 -3.33
N CYS A 81 -4.03 7.72 -2.07
CA CYS A 81 -2.79 8.03 -1.37
C CYS A 81 -1.91 6.79 -1.28
N LEU A 82 -2.42 5.66 -0.76
CA LEU A 82 -1.68 4.41 -0.63
C LEU A 82 -1.18 3.88 -1.98
N LYS A 83 -1.99 3.98 -3.05
CA LYS A 83 -1.56 3.63 -4.41
C LYS A 83 -0.38 4.47 -4.87
N THR A 84 -0.40 5.77 -4.60
CA THR A 84 0.69 6.69 -4.93
C THR A 84 1.94 6.34 -4.11
N LEU A 85 1.80 6.11 -2.81
CA LEU A 85 2.91 5.70 -1.96
C LEU A 85 3.54 4.38 -2.44
N ALA A 86 2.71 3.41 -2.85
CA ALA A 86 3.18 2.13 -3.37
C ALA A 86 4.08 2.27 -4.60
N THR A 87 3.73 3.15 -5.54
CA THR A 87 4.50 3.30 -6.79
C THR A 87 5.76 4.14 -6.63
N HIS A 88 5.82 5.00 -5.62
CA HIS A 88 6.93 5.93 -5.41
C HIS A 88 7.93 5.47 -4.34
N PHE A 89 7.51 4.60 -3.41
CA PHE A 89 8.36 4.08 -2.35
C PHE A 89 9.18 2.87 -2.82
N PRO A 90 10.34 2.61 -2.18
CA PRO A 90 11.14 1.44 -2.53
C PRO A 90 10.35 0.14 -2.28
N LEU A 91 10.30 -0.73 -3.30
CA LEU A 91 9.59 -2.02 -3.29
C LEU A 91 9.76 -2.81 -1.98
N HIS A 92 11.00 -2.95 -1.53
CA HIS A 92 11.35 -3.72 -0.33
C HIS A 92 10.72 -3.14 0.95
N VAL A 93 10.51 -1.82 1.03
CA VAL A 93 9.85 -1.17 2.16
C VAL A 93 8.36 -1.48 2.16
N VAL A 94 7.71 -1.38 0.99
CA VAL A 94 6.27 -1.66 0.86
C VAL A 94 5.96 -3.11 1.20
N ILE A 95 6.75 -4.07 0.71
CA ILE A 95 6.60 -5.49 1.04
C ILE A 95 6.82 -5.71 2.55
N ARG A 96 7.90 -5.17 3.12
CA ARG A 96 8.22 -5.33 4.54
C ARG A 96 7.13 -4.78 5.46
N ALA A 97 6.56 -3.62 5.12
CA ALA A 97 5.50 -2.99 5.91
C ALA A 97 4.16 -3.73 5.80
N THR A 98 3.81 -4.25 4.62
CA THR A 98 2.52 -4.93 4.39
C THR A 98 2.50 -6.37 4.89
N LYS A 99 3.63 -7.07 4.83
CA LYS A 99 3.78 -8.48 5.26
C LYS A 99 3.22 -8.77 6.67
N PRO A 100 3.55 -8.02 7.74
CA PRO A 100 3.00 -8.28 9.07
C PRO A 100 1.49 -7.97 9.17
N ILE A 101 0.98 -7.04 8.36
CA ILE A 101 -0.45 -6.68 8.35
C ILE A 101 -1.27 -7.79 7.71
N ILE A 102 -0.88 -8.26 6.53
CA ILE A 102 -1.61 -9.34 5.82
C ILE A 102 -1.56 -10.69 6.57
N ALA A 103 -0.55 -10.89 7.43
CA ALA A 103 -0.46 -12.06 8.29
C ALA A 103 -1.47 -12.05 9.45
N GLN A 104 -2.00 -10.88 9.81
CA GLN A 104 -2.99 -10.73 10.89
C GLN A 104 -4.40 -10.68 10.31
N GLU A 105 -5.08 -11.83 10.26
CA GLU A 105 -6.38 -11.95 9.57
C GLU A 105 -7.49 -11.03 10.11
N SER A 106 -7.43 -10.68 11.40
CA SER A 106 -8.41 -9.81 12.06
C SER A 106 -8.11 -8.31 11.91
N ASP A 107 -7.04 -7.94 11.21
CA ASP A 107 -6.63 -6.55 11.06
C ASP A 107 -7.42 -5.85 9.94
N ASN A 108 -8.11 -4.76 10.27
CA ASN A 108 -8.90 -3.98 9.33
C ASN A 108 -8.05 -3.36 8.20
N ARG A 109 -6.73 -3.24 8.41
CA ARG A 109 -5.77 -2.71 7.43
C ARG A 109 -5.42 -3.71 6.32
N VAL A 110 -5.79 -4.99 6.45
CA VAL A 110 -5.49 -6.03 5.44
C VAL A 110 -6.05 -5.66 4.07
N GLY A 111 -7.30 -5.21 4.00
CA GLY A 111 -7.93 -4.81 2.74
C GLY A 111 -7.17 -3.70 2.01
N PRO A 112 -6.95 -2.53 2.65
CA PRO A 112 -6.12 -1.46 2.11
C PRO A 112 -4.68 -1.90 1.75
N ALA A 113 -4.05 -2.72 2.59
CA ALA A 113 -2.71 -3.26 2.32
C ALA A 113 -2.67 -4.12 1.05
N LEU A 114 -3.67 -4.98 0.83
CA LEU A 114 -3.79 -5.80 -0.38
C LEU A 114 -4.00 -4.94 -1.64
N LYS A 115 -4.81 -3.87 -1.56
CA LYS A 115 -4.99 -2.94 -2.69
C LYS A 115 -3.69 -2.20 -3.02
N MET A 116 -2.96 -1.78 -1.99
CA MET A 116 -1.66 -1.17 -2.12
C MET A 116 -0.64 -2.12 -2.79
N LEU A 117 -0.60 -3.38 -2.34
CA LEU A 117 0.21 -4.43 -2.97
C LEU A 117 -0.19 -4.70 -4.42
N THR A 118 -1.49 -4.72 -4.72
CA THR A 118 -1.99 -4.88 -6.10
C THR A 118 -1.43 -3.79 -7.00
N ARG A 119 -1.47 -2.53 -6.54
CA ARG A 119 -0.93 -1.40 -7.31
C ARG A 119 0.59 -1.48 -7.50
N LEU A 120 1.31 -1.90 -6.47
CA LEU A 120 2.75 -2.14 -6.55
C LEU A 120 3.07 -3.18 -7.62
N ILE A 121 2.39 -4.32 -7.60
CA ILE A 121 2.55 -5.41 -8.57
C ILE A 121 2.28 -4.93 -10.01
N GLU A 122 1.25 -4.10 -10.20
CA GLU A 122 0.95 -3.51 -11.50
C GLU A 122 2.06 -2.59 -12.02
N SER A 123 2.80 -1.91 -11.12
CA SER A 123 3.90 -1.02 -11.51
C SER A 123 5.24 -1.72 -11.75
N LEU A 124 5.44 -2.94 -11.25
CA LEU A 124 6.70 -3.66 -11.39
C LEU A 124 6.87 -4.31 -12.76
N ASP A 125 8.13 -4.53 -13.12
CA ASP A 125 8.52 -5.38 -14.23
C ASP A 125 8.42 -6.87 -13.86
N ALA A 126 8.26 -7.72 -14.87
CA ALA A 126 8.03 -9.16 -14.66
C ALA A 126 9.21 -9.83 -13.93
N ASP A 127 10.44 -9.43 -14.22
CA ASP A 127 11.63 -10.03 -13.60
C ASP A 127 11.74 -9.67 -12.11
N GLU A 128 11.49 -8.40 -11.76
CA GLU A 128 11.49 -7.94 -10.38
C GLU A 128 10.39 -8.61 -9.55
N LEU A 129 9.19 -8.70 -10.12
CA LEU A 129 8.07 -9.38 -9.48
C LEU A 129 8.36 -10.88 -9.30
N THR A 130 8.96 -11.54 -10.30
CA THR A 130 9.36 -12.95 -10.21
C THR A 130 10.31 -13.19 -9.03
N ALA A 131 11.30 -12.32 -8.86
CA ALA A 131 12.26 -12.43 -7.75
C ALA A 131 11.63 -12.24 -6.36
N ARG A 132 10.52 -11.50 -6.27
CA ARG A 132 9.80 -11.21 -5.01
C ARG A 132 8.54 -12.05 -4.80
N LEU A 133 8.12 -12.82 -5.80
CA LEU A 133 6.94 -13.67 -5.75
C LEU A 133 6.92 -14.62 -4.53
N PRO A 134 8.04 -15.29 -4.14
CA PRO A 134 8.06 -16.17 -2.97
C PRO A 134 7.77 -15.44 -1.64
N GLU A 135 8.02 -14.13 -1.59
CA GLU A 135 7.81 -13.33 -0.40
C GLU A 135 6.36 -12.79 -0.30
N ILE A 136 5.75 -12.46 -1.44
CA ILE A 136 4.43 -11.81 -1.50
C ILE A 136 3.31 -12.86 -1.62
N ALA A 137 3.46 -13.83 -2.52
CA ALA A 137 2.37 -14.73 -2.91
C ALA A 137 1.80 -15.56 -1.75
N PRO A 138 2.59 -16.18 -0.86
CA PRO A 138 2.05 -16.98 0.24
C PRO A 138 1.14 -16.16 1.18
N GLY A 139 1.52 -14.92 1.49
CA GLY A 139 0.73 -14.04 2.35
C GLY A 139 -0.60 -13.66 1.71
N VAL A 140 -0.56 -13.29 0.42
CA VAL A 140 -1.77 -12.94 -0.35
C VAL A 140 -2.71 -14.15 -0.47
N VAL A 141 -2.18 -15.34 -0.79
CA VAL A 141 -3.00 -16.56 -0.90
C VAL A 141 -3.70 -16.91 0.41
N ASN A 142 -3.03 -16.72 1.55
CA ASN A 142 -3.66 -16.97 2.87
C ASN A 142 -4.87 -16.05 3.10
N CYS A 143 -4.80 -14.78 2.66
CA CYS A 143 -5.92 -13.85 2.75
C CYS A 143 -7.15 -14.26 1.92
N TYR A 144 -7.07 -15.28 1.06
CA TYR A 144 -8.22 -15.78 0.31
C TYR A 144 -9.25 -16.44 1.25
N MET A 145 -8.83 -17.00 2.38
CA MET A 145 -9.73 -17.64 3.36
C MET A 145 -10.27 -16.66 4.41
N ASN A 146 -9.93 -15.38 4.30
CA ASN A 146 -10.34 -14.37 5.28
C ASN A 146 -11.88 -14.29 5.40
N PRO A 147 -12.45 -14.14 6.61
CA PRO A 147 -13.90 -14.07 6.82
C PRO A 147 -14.55 -12.85 6.13
N GLN A 148 -13.82 -11.75 5.95
CA GLN A 148 -14.34 -10.54 5.32
C GLN A 148 -14.38 -10.66 3.79
N SER A 149 -15.56 -10.50 3.20
CA SER A 149 -15.77 -10.57 1.75
C SER A 149 -14.97 -9.49 0.98
N SER A 150 -14.79 -8.31 1.56
CA SER A 150 -14.01 -7.20 0.99
C SER A 150 -12.52 -7.56 0.88
N VAL A 151 -11.98 -8.24 1.89
CA VAL A 151 -10.59 -8.75 1.90
C VAL A 151 -10.42 -9.81 0.83
N ARG A 152 -11.31 -10.82 0.79
CA ARG A 152 -11.24 -11.86 -0.27
C ARG A 152 -11.29 -11.29 -1.68
N LYS A 153 -12.13 -10.27 -1.92
CA LYS A 153 -12.18 -9.57 -3.22
C LYS A 153 -10.86 -8.88 -3.55
N SER A 154 -10.26 -8.20 -2.57
CA SER A 154 -8.96 -7.53 -2.74
C SER A 154 -7.82 -8.53 -2.97
N THR A 155 -7.88 -9.69 -2.30
CA THR A 155 -6.97 -10.82 -2.54
C THR A 155 -7.05 -11.31 -3.97
N VAL A 156 -8.27 -11.53 -4.50
CA VAL A 156 -8.46 -11.97 -5.89
C VAL A 156 -7.86 -10.96 -6.87
N PHE A 157 -8.10 -9.66 -6.68
CA PHE A 157 -7.48 -8.64 -7.54
C PHE A 157 -5.95 -8.69 -7.50
N CYS A 158 -5.37 -8.88 -6.32
CA CYS A 158 -3.93 -9.00 -6.15
C CYS A 158 -3.37 -10.22 -6.90
N LEU A 159 -4.02 -11.38 -6.79
CA LEU A 159 -3.62 -12.61 -7.49
C LEU A 159 -3.78 -12.46 -9.01
N VAL A 160 -4.88 -11.87 -9.48
CA VAL A 160 -5.10 -11.58 -10.92
C VAL A 160 -4.02 -10.64 -11.45
N ALA A 161 -3.61 -9.62 -10.69
CA ALA A 161 -2.51 -8.73 -11.08
C ALA A 161 -1.18 -9.49 -11.22
N MET A 162 -0.88 -10.44 -10.32
CA MET A 162 0.31 -11.30 -10.44
C MET A 162 0.25 -12.18 -11.70
N VAL A 163 -0.89 -12.83 -11.94
CA VAL A 163 -1.09 -13.71 -13.11
C VAL A 163 -1.03 -12.92 -14.42
N ASN A 164 -1.60 -11.72 -14.46
CA ASN A 164 -1.54 -10.85 -15.64
C ASN A 164 -0.11 -10.40 -15.96
N LYS A 165 0.74 -10.23 -14.94
CA LYS A 165 2.14 -9.80 -15.11
C LYS A 165 3.09 -10.94 -15.45
N LEU A 166 2.97 -12.08 -14.77
CA LEU A 166 3.92 -13.20 -14.89
C LEU A 166 3.41 -14.36 -15.75
N GLY A 167 2.12 -14.37 -16.08
CA GLY A 167 1.43 -15.56 -16.54
C GLY A 167 1.09 -16.50 -15.39
N ARG A 168 0.38 -17.59 -15.73
CA ARG A 168 -0.17 -18.52 -14.75
C ARG A 168 0.85 -19.52 -14.19
N GLU A 169 1.86 -19.89 -14.99
CA GLU A 169 2.84 -20.91 -14.58
C GLU A 169 3.66 -20.52 -13.34
N PRO A 170 4.23 -19.29 -13.23
CA PRO A 170 5.02 -18.92 -12.07
C PRO A 170 4.20 -18.80 -10.78
N VAL A 171 2.90 -18.52 -10.90
CA VAL A 171 1.99 -18.31 -9.76
C VAL A 171 1.36 -19.63 -9.28
N ASN A 172 1.17 -20.60 -10.18
CA ASN A 172 0.55 -21.90 -9.88
C ASN A 172 1.10 -22.63 -8.64
N PRO A 173 2.42 -22.69 -8.37
CA PRO A 173 2.95 -23.34 -7.18
C PRO A 173 2.36 -22.80 -5.87
N TYR A 174 2.03 -21.51 -5.85
CA TYR A 174 1.45 -20.83 -4.67
C TYR A 174 -0.07 -20.98 -4.60
N LEU A 175 -0.73 -21.31 -5.72
CA LEU A 175 -2.18 -21.54 -5.78
C LEU A 175 -2.57 -22.97 -5.44
N ALA A 176 -1.61 -23.91 -5.34
CA ALA A 176 -1.84 -25.30 -4.98
C ALA A 176 -2.67 -25.53 -3.68
N PRO A 177 -2.59 -24.67 -2.65
CA PRO A 177 -3.44 -24.78 -1.45
C PRO A 177 -4.92 -24.39 -1.70
N LEU A 178 -5.24 -23.74 -2.81
CA LEU A 178 -6.59 -23.32 -3.16
C LEU A 178 -7.32 -24.43 -3.91
N SER A 179 -8.59 -24.67 -3.59
CA SER A 179 -9.40 -25.64 -4.34
C SER A 179 -9.59 -25.22 -5.80
N ASN A 180 -9.75 -26.19 -6.71
CA ASN A 180 -9.88 -25.95 -8.17
C ASN A 180 -10.98 -24.92 -8.53
N SER A 181 -12.05 -24.82 -7.75
CA SER A 181 -13.12 -23.82 -7.94
C SER A 181 -12.64 -22.39 -7.67
N LYS A 182 -11.72 -22.21 -6.73
CA LYS A 182 -11.14 -20.91 -6.33
C LYS A 182 -10.04 -20.48 -7.28
N VAL A 183 -9.25 -21.44 -7.77
CA VAL A 183 -8.22 -21.24 -8.80
C VAL A 183 -8.82 -20.85 -10.16
N ARG A 184 -10.12 -21.10 -10.38
CA ARG A 184 -10.85 -20.66 -11.59
C ARG A 184 -11.36 -19.22 -11.50
N CYS A 185 -11.42 -18.65 -10.29
CA CYS A 185 -11.80 -17.25 -10.05
C CYS A 185 -10.61 -16.27 -10.09
N VAL A 186 -9.39 -16.81 -10.15
CA VAL A 186 -8.14 -16.09 -10.42
C VAL A 186 -7.82 -16.25 -11.89
#